data_AF-A0A9W6YN79-F1
#
_entry.id   AF-A0A9W6YN79-F1
#
_cell.length_a   1.000
_cell.length_b   1.000
_cell.length_c   1.000
_cell.angle_alpha   90.00
_cell.angle_beta   90.00
_cell.angle_gamma   90.00
#
_symmetry.space_group_name_H-M   'P 1'
#
loop_
_entity.id
_entity.type
_entity.pdbx_description
1 polymer ?
#
loop_
_entity_poly.entity_id
_entity_poly.type
_entity_poly.pdbx_seq_one_letter_code
_entity_poly.pdbx_strand_id
1 'polypeptide(L)'
;MRLQEIWGETYQGSATVWRMRANEIMRNLDRSTWEVDPPTATVERLLRAADGEAERHLTILSRATRLALDIVNGAIADNQKLINDWEAFGRRLDNQECALSVRRDTIESFLEDIPLLPPTAVTNPLSTLENVPDTEHEPWFLD
;
A
#
# COMPACT_ATOMS: atom_id res chain seq x y z
N MET A 1 28.84 -2.51 -19.03
CA MET A 1 29.80 -2.36 -17.92
C MET A 1 30.35 -0.93 -17.98
N ARG A 2 29.83 -0.01 -17.16
CA ARG A 2 30.25 1.41 -17.21
C ARG A 2 31.57 1.55 -16.46
N LEU A 3 32.59 2.17 -17.08
CA LEU A 3 33.89 2.44 -16.45
C LEU A 3 33.77 3.11 -15.07
N GLN A 4 32.67 3.83 -14.84
CA GLN A 4 32.32 4.47 -13.57
C GLN A 4 32.06 3.48 -12.41
N GLU A 5 31.52 2.29 -12.66
CA GLU A 5 31.34 1.26 -11.61
C GLU A 5 32.67 0.62 -11.21
N ILE A 6 33.56 0.37 -12.19
CA ILE A 6 34.88 -0.25 -11.95
C ILE A 6 35.84 0.73 -11.28
N TRP A 7 35.80 2.00 -11.69
CA TRP A 7 36.63 3.03 -11.12
C TRP A 7 36.05 3.59 -9.83
N GLY A 8 34.74 3.55 -9.62
CA GLY A 8 34.13 4.03 -8.37
C GLY A 8 34.68 3.36 -7.11
N GLU A 9 35.03 2.07 -7.18
CA GLU A 9 35.61 1.32 -6.05
C GLU A 9 37.13 1.55 -5.87
N THR A 10 37.84 2.01 -6.90
CA THR A 10 39.32 2.13 -6.90
C THR A 10 39.82 3.56 -7.15
N TYR A 11 38.91 4.52 -7.27
CA TYR A 11 39.23 5.91 -7.54
C TYR A 11 39.82 6.56 -6.29
N GLN A 12 41.09 6.93 -6.39
CA GLN A 12 41.76 7.80 -5.44
C GLN A 12 42.17 9.06 -6.20
N GLY A 13 41.61 10.21 -5.80
CA GLY A 13 41.91 11.50 -6.41
C GLY A 13 43.41 11.80 -6.38
N SER A 14 44.08 11.46 -5.27
CA SER A 14 45.55 11.58 -5.16
C SER A 14 46.28 10.74 -6.21
N ALA A 15 45.93 9.46 -6.36
CA ALA A 15 46.57 8.55 -7.32
C ALA A 15 46.38 9.02 -8.77
N THR A 16 45.22 9.62 -9.09
CA THR A 16 44.95 10.19 -10.41
C THR A 16 45.82 11.40 -10.70
N VAL A 17 45.98 12.31 -9.73
CA VAL A 17 46.87 13.48 -9.87
C VAL A 17 48.34 13.06 -9.97
N TRP A 18 48.76 12.07 -9.19
CA TRP A 18 50.09 11.45 -9.33
C TRP A 18 50.33 10.88 -10.73
N ARG A 19 49.34 10.19 -11.32
CA ARG A 19 49.42 9.69 -12.70
C ARG A 19 49.42 10.80 -13.75
N MET A 20 48.59 11.83 -13.58
CA MET A 20 48.55 13.00 -14.48
C MET A 20 49.89 13.72 -14.47
N ARG A 21 50.48 13.93 -13.28
CA ARG A 21 51.78 14.57 -13.12
C ARG A 21 52.91 13.72 -13.70
N ALA A 22 52.93 12.42 -13.44
CA ALA A 22 53.91 11.51 -14.03
C ALA A 22 53.85 11.51 -15.58
N ASN A 23 52.64 11.53 -16.15
CA ASN A 23 52.46 11.60 -17.60
C ASN A 23 52.91 12.93 -18.21
N GLU A 24 52.70 14.05 -17.50
CA GLU A 24 53.20 15.37 -17.90
C GLU A 24 54.74 15.39 -17.96
N ILE A 25 55.40 14.85 -16.92
CA ILE A 25 56.86 14.74 -16.84
C ILE A 25 57.41 13.83 -17.94
N MET A 26 56.81 12.64 -18.14
CA MET A 26 57.25 11.71 -19.18
C MET A 26 57.09 12.27 -20.60
N ARG A 27 56.10 13.13 -20.83
CA ARG A 27 55.86 13.77 -22.13
C ARG A 27 56.83 14.90 -22.46
N ASN A 28 57.38 15.59 -21.46
CA ASN A 28 58.31 16.68 -21.73
C ASN A 28 59.71 16.19 -22.17
N LEU A 29 60.01 14.89 -22.00
CA LEU A 29 61.25 14.20 -22.38
C LEU A 29 62.56 14.79 -21.80
N ASP A 30 62.47 15.78 -20.93
CA ASP A 30 63.57 16.42 -20.24
C ASP A 30 63.83 15.67 -18.91
N ARG A 31 64.91 14.90 -18.90
CA ARG A 31 65.34 14.12 -17.72
C ARG A 31 65.73 14.99 -16.53
N SER A 32 65.98 16.29 -16.73
CA SER A 32 66.21 17.21 -15.61
C SER A 32 64.94 17.48 -14.80
N THR A 33 63.76 17.20 -15.37
CA THR A 33 62.46 17.31 -14.70
C THR A 33 61.97 15.98 -14.11
N TRP A 34 62.83 14.98 -13.96
CA TRP A 34 62.44 13.71 -13.33
C TRP A 34 62.55 13.76 -11.80
N GLU A 35 63.31 14.70 -11.25
CA GLU A 35 63.29 15.04 -9.82
C GLU A 35 62.36 16.24 -9.62
N VAL A 36 61.06 15.98 -9.42
CA VAL A 36 60.06 17.03 -9.16
C VAL A 36 59.47 16.84 -7.77
N ASP A 37 59.26 17.97 -7.08
CA ASP A 37 58.55 17.98 -5.81
C ASP A 37 57.16 17.34 -5.94
N PRO A 38 56.71 16.59 -4.92
CA PRO A 38 55.37 16.02 -4.88
C PRO A 38 54.30 17.11 -5.06
N PRO A 39 53.09 16.77 -5.55
CA PRO A 39 51.94 17.67 -5.51
C PRO A 39 51.86 18.31 -4.11
N THR A 40 51.73 19.64 -4.04
CA THR A 40 51.74 20.35 -2.75
C THR A 40 50.74 19.70 -1.80
N ALA A 41 51.13 19.49 -0.53
CA ALA A 41 50.29 18.81 0.46
C ALA A 41 48.84 19.33 0.53
N THR A 42 48.62 20.60 0.17
CA THR A 42 47.31 21.23 -0.02
C THR A 42 46.43 20.52 -1.05
N VAL A 43 46.97 20.19 -2.23
CA VAL A 43 46.24 19.52 -3.32
C VAL A 43 45.88 18.10 -2.90
N GLU A 44 46.80 17.37 -2.28
CA GLU A 44 46.52 16.02 -1.76
C GLU A 44 45.43 16.02 -0.68
N ARG A 45 45.44 17.03 0.21
CA ARG A 45 44.42 17.18 1.25
C ARG A 45 43.04 17.46 0.66
N LEU A 46 42.95 18.33 -0.36
CA LEU A 46 41.69 18.63 -1.04
C LEU A 46 41.11 17.39 -1.75
N LEU A 47 41.97 16.61 -2.42
CA LEU A 47 41.54 15.38 -3.10
C LEU A 47 41.08 14.32 -2.10
N ARG A 48 41.81 14.12 -1.00
CA ARG A 48 41.40 13.19 0.06
C ARG A 48 40.06 13.59 0.68
N ALA A 49 39.81 14.89 0.87
CA ALA A 49 38.53 15.39 1.35
C ALA A 49 37.40 15.13 0.35
N ALA A 50 37.65 15.33 -0.96
CA ALA A 50 36.70 15.03 -2.01
C ALA A 50 36.38 13.52 -2.11
N ASP A 51 37.40 12.66 -2.00
CA ASP A 51 37.22 11.20 -1.97
C ASP A 51 36.36 10.76 -0.78
N GLY A 52 36.64 11.30 0.42
CA GLY A 52 35.83 11.02 1.62
C GLY A 52 34.37 11.49 1.51
N GLU A 53 34.11 12.64 0.87
CA GLU A 53 32.75 13.11 0.65
C GLU A 53 31.99 12.24 -0.36
N ALA A 54 32.67 11.78 -1.43
CA ALA A 54 32.09 10.86 -2.39
C ALA A 54 31.70 9.52 -1.74
N GLU A 55 32.58 8.94 -0.91
CA GLU A 55 32.31 7.71 -0.18
C GLU A 55 31.15 7.86 0.82
N ARG A 56 31.09 9.01 1.50
CA ARG A 56 29.98 9.37 2.40
C ARG A 56 28.65 9.44 1.64
N HIS A 57 28.64 10.10 0.49
CA HIS A 57 27.45 10.18 -0.36
C HIS A 57 26.98 8.81 -0.85
N LEU A 58 27.90 7.95 -1.32
CA LEU A 58 27.57 6.58 -1.74
C LEU A 58 27.00 5.76 -0.58
N THR A 59 27.56 5.90 0.61
CA THR A 59 27.06 5.23 1.82
C THR A 59 25.64 5.68 2.17
N ILE A 60 25.38 6.99 2.14
CA ILE A 60 24.03 7.54 2.40
C ILE A 60 23.05 7.05 1.35
N LEU A 61 23.44 7.10 0.07
CA LEU A 61 22.60 6.65 -1.04
C LEU A 61 22.29 5.16 -0.89
N SER A 62 23.29 4.31 -0.64
CA SER A 62 23.11 2.87 -0.44
C SER A 62 22.13 2.58 0.70
N ARG A 63 22.29 3.27 1.84
CA ARG A 63 21.38 3.13 2.98
C ARG A 63 19.96 3.57 2.63
N ALA A 64 19.81 4.70 1.96
CA ALA A 64 18.50 5.23 1.55
C ALA A 64 17.81 4.29 0.55
N THR A 65 18.55 3.75 -0.43
CA THR A 65 18.02 2.80 -1.40
C THR A 65 17.58 1.49 -0.76
N ARG A 66 18.35 0.96 0.21
CA ARG A 66 17.93 -0.22 0.99
C ARG A 66 16.64 0.03 1.77
N LEU A 67 16.56 1.17 2.47
CA LEU A 67 15.35 1.54 3.20
C LEU A 67 14.14 1.67 2.25
N ALA A 68 14.31 2.32 1.10
CA ALA A 68 13.25 2.43 0.10
C ALA A 68 12.79 1.06 -0.40
N LEU A 69 13.73 0.13 -0.63
CA LEU A 69 13.42 -1.25 -1.00
C LEU A 69 12.63 -1.97 0.09
N ASP A 70 13.03 -1.84 1.35
CA ASP A 70 12.33 -2.45 2.49
C ASP A 70 10.89 -1.93 2.61
N ILE A 71 10.68 -0.62 2.41
CA ILE A 71 9.34 0.00 2.41
C ILE A 71 8.48 -0.58 1.28
N VAL A 72 9.02 -0.68 0.06
CA VAL A 72 8.28 -1.22 -1.09
C VAL A 72 7.94 -2.70 -0.86
N ASN A 73 8.87 -3.49 -0.34
CA ASN A 73 8.62 -4.90 0.00
C ASN A 73 7.54 -5.04 1.08
N GLY A 74 7.54 -4.18 2.10
CA GLY A 74 6.49 -4.11 3.10
C GLY A 74 5.12 -3.80 2.47
N ALA A 75 5.06 -2.79 1.61
CA ALA A 75 3.83 -2.43 0.91
C ALA A 75 3.30 -3.55 -0.02
N ILE A 76 4.20 -4.31 -0.67
CA ILE A 76 3.81 -5.49 -1.46
C ILE A 76 3.20 -6.57 -0.56
N ALA A 77 3.80 -6.84 0.59
CA ALA A 77 3.28 -7.81 1.55
C ALA A 77 1.90 -7.39 2.10
N ASP A 78 1.74 -6.11 2.43
CA ASP A 78 0.46 -5.55 2.89
C ASP A 78 -0.62 -5.66 1.80
N ASN A 79 -0.28 -5.35 0.54
CA ASN A 79 -1.20 -5.53 -0.59
C ASN A 79 -1.63 -6.99 -0.75
N GLN A 80 -0.71 -7.95 -0.59
CA GLN A 80 -1.05 -9.37 -0.67
C GLN A 80 -2.04 -9.76 0.43
N LYS A 81 -1.88 -9.20 1.63
CA LYS A 81 -2.83 -9.41 2.73
C LYS A 81 -4.21 -8.84 2.39
N LEU A 82 -4.27 -7.63 1.82
CA LEU A 82 -5.53 -7.02 1.39
C LEU A 82 -6.25 -7.86 0.33
N ILE A 83 -5.52 -8.44 -0.62
CA ILE A 83 -6.09 -9.37 -1.62
C ILE A 83 -6.72 -10.58 -0.94
N ASN A 84 -6.00 -11.22 -0.01
CA ASN A 84 -6.50 -12.39 0.71
C ASN A 84 -7.75 -12.07 1.53
N ASP A 85 -7.77 -10.91 2.19
CA ASP A 85 -8.92 -10.43 2.96
C ASP A 85 -10.11 -10.17 2.04
N TRP A 86 -9.88 -9.53 0.89
CA TRP A 86 -10.91 -9.28 -0.12
C TRP A 86 -11.54 -10.57 -0.66
N GLU A 87 -10.73 -11.58 -0.97
CA GLU A 87 -11.24 -12.89 -1.38
C GLU A 87 -12.06 -13.56 -0.28
N ALA A 88 -11.65 -13.43 0.99
CA ALA A 88 -12.41 -13.95 2.11
C ALA A 88 -13.76 -13.24 2.26
N PHE A 89 -13.81 -11.92 2.04
CA PHE A 89 -15.06 -11.18 1.97
C PHE A 89 -15.95 -11.65 0.80
N GLY A 90 -15.37 -11.86 -0.39
CA GLY A 90 -16.08 -12.40 -1.54
C GLY A 90 -16.76 -13.74 -1.22
N ARG A 91 -16.00 -14.71 -0.69
CA ARG A 91 -16.54 -16.01 -0.26
C ARG A 91 -17.70 -15.89 0.74
N ARG A 92 -17.63 -14.92 1.65
CA ARG A 92 -18.71 -14.68 2.63
C ARG A 92 -19.98 -14.14 1.96
N LEU A 93 -19.82 -13.27 0.97
CA LEU A 93 -20.93 -12.70 0.22
C LEU A 93 -21.63 -13.77 -0.63
N ASP A 94 -20.85 -14.60 -1.32
CA ASP A 94 -21.38 -15.75 -2.09
C ASP A 94 -22.18 -16.71 -1.19
N ASN A 95 -21.64 -17.03 -0.01
CA ASN A 95 -22.32 -17.87 0.96
C ASN A 95 -23.65 -17.25 1.45
N GLN A 96 -23.69 -15.93 1.64
CA GLN A 96 -24.90 -15.22 2.03
C GLN A 96 -25.94 -15.21 0.90
N GLU A 97 -25.51 -14.96 -0.33
CA GLU A 97 -26.38 -15.00 -1.51
C GLU A 97 -27.00 -16.39 -1.70
N CYS A 98 -26.19 -17.45 -1.57
CA CYS A 98 -26.68 -18.83 -1.60
C CYS A 98 -27.70 -19.10 -0.49
N ALA A 99 -27.40 -18.72 0.75
CA ALA A 99 -28.31 -18.92 1.88
C ALA A 99 -29.63 -18.14 1.71
N LEU A 100 -29.58 -16.92 1.17
CA LEU A 100 -30.78 -16.13 0.89
C LEU A 100 -31.59 -16.73 -0.25
N SER A 101 -30.95 -17.24 -1.30
CA SER A 101 -31.62 -17.91 -2.41
C SER A 101 -32.37 -19.16 -1.92
N VAL A 102 -31.71 -20.01 -1.13
CA VAL A 102 -32.36 -21.19 -0.52
C VAL A 102 -33.57 -20.81 0.34
N ARG A 103 -33.44 -19.74 1.15
CA ARG A 103 -34.54 -19.26 1.99
C ARG A 103 -35.70 -18.73 1.15
N ARG A 104 -35.41 -17.97 0.08
CA ARG A 104 -36.42 -17.49 -0.86
C ARG A 104 -37.17 -18.68 -1.46
N ASP A 105 -36.46 -19.64 -2.03
CA ASP A 105 -37.05 -20.81 -2.69
C ASP A 105 -37.92 -21.62 -1.70
N THR A 106 -37.50 -21.72 -0.43
CA THR A 106 -38.29 -22.34 0.63
C THR A 106 -39.60 -21.59 0.91
N ILE A 107 -39.57 -20.26 0.95
CA ILE A 107 -40.77 -19.43 1.17
C ILE A 107 -41.71 -19.51 -0.04
N GLU A 108 -41.16 -19.46 -1.26
CA GLU A 108 -41.94 -19.60 -2.50
C GLU A 108 -42.65 -20.97 -2.53
N SER A 109 -41.97 -22.06 -2.15
CA SER A 109 -42.60 -23.37 -2.01
C SER A 109 -43.75 -23.37 -1.00
N PHE A 110 -43.59 -22.75 0.17
CA PHE A 110 -44.70 -22.65 1.13
C PHE A 110 -45.89 -21.85 0.61
N LEU A 111 -45.64 -20.80 -0.18
CA LEU A 111 -46.71 -20.00 -0.78
C LEU A 111 -47.51 -20.79 -1.83
N GLU A 112 -46.84 -21.64 -2.60
CA GLU A 112 -47.51 -22.55 -3.54
C GLU A 112 -48.42 -23.57 -2.82
N ASP A 113 -48.02 -23.99 -1.62
CA ASP A 113 -48.75 -24.99 -0.83
C ASP A 113 -49.94 -24.42 -0.02
N ILE A 114 -50.06 -23.09 0.13
CA ILE A 114 -51.16 -22.47 0.87
C ILE A 114 -52.40 -22.35 -0.04
N PRO A 115 -53.49 -23.09 0.21
CA PRO A 115 -54.70 -22.96 -0.58
C PRO A 115 -55.33 -21.58 -0.35
N LEU A 116 -55.53 -20.83 -1.43
CA LEU A 116 -56.27 -19.57 -1.38
C LEU A 116 -57.72 -19.86 -1.00
N LEU A 117 -58.13 -19.42 0.19
CA LEU A 117 -59.53 -19.43 0.56
C LEU A 117 -60.29 -18.48 -0.39
N PRO A 118 -61.44 -18.90 -0.93
CA PRO A 118 -62.24 -18.01 -1.77
C PRO A 118 -62.65 -16.76 -0.98
N PRO A 119 -62.78 -15.58 -1.61
CA PRO A 119 -63.15 -14.34 -0.91
C PRO A 119 -64.42 -14.44 -0.07
N THR A 120 -65.31 -15.35 -0.42
CA THR A 120 -66.57 -15.66 0.29
C THR A 120 -66.38 -16.41 1.61
N ALA A 121 -65.20 -17.01 1.87
CA ALA A 121 -64.90 -17.72 3.10
C ALA A 121 -64.42 -16.80 4.24
N VAL A 122 -64.10 -15.53 3.93
CA VAL A 122 -63.73 -14.53 4.94
C VAL A 122 -65.01 -13.87 5.48
N THR A 123 -65.52 -14.35 6.61
CA THR A 123 -66.64 -13.72 7.30
C THR A 123 -66.22 -12.33 7.80
N ASN A 124 -66.98 -11.28 7.45
CA ASN A 124 -66.70 -9.92 7.94
C ASN A 124 -66.79 -9.90 9.49
N PRO A 125 -65.68 -9.67 10.21
CA PRO A 125 -65.67 -9.70 11.68
C PRO A 125 -66.45 -8.53 12.28
N LEU A 126 -66.64 -7.45 11.52
CA LEU A 126 -67.45 -6.30 11.95
C LEU A 126 -68.95 -6.61 11.95
N SER A 127 -69.39 -7.68 11.26
CA SER A 127 -70.79 -8.10 11.27
C SER A 127 -71.25 -8.65 12.63
N THR A 128 -70.30 -9.06 13.48
CA THR A 128 -70.57 -9.71 14.78
C THR A 128 -70.29 -8.78 15.96
N LEU A 129 -69.71 -7.59 15.72
CA LEU A 129 -69.49 -6.61 16.77
C LEU A 129 -70.81 -5.92 17.10
N GLU A 130 -71.37 -6.27 18.26
CA GLU A 130 -72.46 -5.52 18.87
C GLU A 130 -71.93 -4.14 19.28
N ASN A 131 -72.63 -3.08 18.87
CA ASN A 131 -72.26 -1.73 19.23
C ASN A 131 -72.52 -1.53 20.73
N VAL A 132 -71.45 -1.47 21.53
CA VAL A 132 -71.56 -1.25 22.97
C VAL A 132 -71.88 0.24 23.19
N PRO A 133 -72.99 0.58 23.88
CA PRO A 133 -73.31 1.97 24.17
C PRO A 133 -72.20 2.61 25.03
N ASP A 134 -71.78 3.81 24.64
CA ASP A 134 -70.80 4.60 25.35
C ASP A 134 -71.40 5.16 26.64
N THR A 135 -71.25 4.38 27.71
CA THR A 135 -71.76 4.71 29.05
C THR A 135 -70.86 5.71 29.79
N GLU A 136 -69.65 5.99 29.29
CA GLU A 136 -68.75 6.98 29.90
C GLU A 136 -69.14 8.42 29.55
N HIS A 137 -69.93 8.63 28.50
CA HIS A 137 -70.27 9.96 27.98
C HIS A 137 -71.77 10.29 28.11
N GLU A 138 -72.51 9.54 28.94
CA GLU A 138 -73.88 9.86 29.31
C GLU A 138 -73.93 11.25 30.00
N PRO A 139 -74.67 12.23 29.46
CA PRO A 139 -74.80 13.54 30.09
C PRO A 139 -75.55 13.40 31.41
N TRP A 140 -74.92 13.82 32.51
CA TRP A 140 -75.52 13.89 33.83
C TRP A 140 -76.72 14.87 33.83
N PHE A 141 -77.90 14.40 33.45
CA PHE A 141 -79.13 15.10 33.73
C PHE A 141 -79.60 14.68 35.12
N LEU A 142 -79.41 15.56 36.10
CA LEU A 142 -80.14 15.53 37.37
C LEU A 142 -81.22 16.59 37.30
N ASP A 143 -82.43 16.19 37.71
CA ASP A 143 -83.65 16.99 37.87
C ASP A 143 -83.44 18.27 38.71
#